data_AF-A0A9E3PGM8-F1
#
_entry.id   AF-A0A9E3PGM8-F1
#
_cell.length_a   1.000
_cell.length_b   1.000
_cell.length_c   1.000
_cell.angle_alpha   90.00
_cell.angle_beta   90.00
_cell.angle_gamma   90.00
#
_symmetry.space_group_name_H-M   'P 1'
#
loop_
_entity.id
_entity.type
_entity.pdbx_description
1 polymer ?
#
loop_
_entity_poly.entity_id
_entity_poly.type
_entity_poly.pdbx_seq_one_letter_code
_entity_poly.pdbx_strand_id
1 'polypeptide(L)'
;MGTKPVLTGYYISKETAVLDKDGIVVREFIQQKPEHGEEFVVPAGHAIKGVSALVDATGNEIIKWVKTREERDPLQTVEAIKEAFADFESPVRPVIEPSSCADDLMTLVPLADWHVGMFSWHRETGTNWDLKIAEDILGAGIEGLISRTPSSGECVILGGGDLLHSDNNRNETARSGNALDVDGRYQKVLMVACRLIVRTIDAALRRHAHVTVRILPGNHDEHASVAVAYFLLAWYRNEPRITVDTDPSLFFWKRFGLVMLGATHGHTVKIEKMASIMAHRRAEDWGATKYRFVHGFHWHHSRKMVSEGEGVIAEIHQAPIPQDAWHFGSGFISGRSMQAITYHSMFGEVSRVRDVILDAERVAA
;
A
#
# COMPACT_ATOMS: atom_id res chain seq x y z
N MET A 1 46.09 -52.25 -30.65
CA MET A 1 44.71 -52.21 -31.18
C MET A 1 43.84 -52.78 -30.07
N GLY A 2 43.41 -52.00 -29.08
CA GLY A 2 42.51 -50.86 -29.22
C GLY A 2 41.14 -51.33 -28.70
N THR A 3 40.79 -50.86 -27.50
CA THR A 3 39.64 -51.12 -26.62
C THR A 3 38.25 -50.95 -27.27
N LYS A 4 37.97 -51.68 -28.35
CA LYS A 4 36.66 -51.70 -29.04
C LYS A 4 35.86 -52.99 -28.72
N PRO A 5 34.54 -52.90 -28.50
CA PRO A 5 33.67 -51.73 -28.72
C PRO A 5 33.30 -50.99 -27.43
N VAL A 6 33.16 -49.67 -27.54
CA VAL A 6 32.47 -48.82 -26.56
C VAL A 6 30.98 -49.08 -26.68
N LEU A 7 30.27 -49.19 -25.55
CA LEU A 7 28.81 -49.33 -25.57
C LEU A 7 28.17 -48.11 -26.23
N THR A 8 27.14 -48.32 -27.05
CA THR A 8 26.39 -47.22 -27.67
C THR A 8 25.84 -46.27 -26.60
N GLY A 9 26.09 -44.96 -26.73
CA GLY A 9 25.70 -43.95 -25.74
C GLY A 9 26.67 -43.80 -24.56
N TYR A 10 27.89 -44.34 -24.65
CA TYR A 10 28.94 -44.20 -23.64
C TYR A 10 30.24 -43.68 -24.28
N TYR A 11 31.05 -42.98 -23.50
CA TYR A 11 32.42 -42.59 -23.85
C TYR A 11 33.43 -43.22 -22.89
N ILE A 12 34.67 -43.41 -23.35
CA ILE A 12 35.77 -43.90 -22.49
C ILE A 12 36.24 -42.73 -21.62
N SER A 13 36.00 -42.83 -20.31
CA SER A 13 36.42 -41.83 -19.33
C SER A 13 37.83 -42.06 -18.79
N LYS A 14 38.33 -43.30 -18.85
CA LYS A 14 39.69 -43.67 -18.44
C LYS A 14 40.13 -44.98 -19.08
N GLU A 15 41.39 -45.04 -19.48
CA GLU A 15 42.08 -46.27 -19.88
C GLU A 15 43.21 -46.55 -18.90
N THR A 16 43.37 -47.79 -18.48
CA THR A 16 44.46 -48.22 -17.59
C THR A 16 45.07 -49.49 -18.13
N ALA A 17 46.39 -49.46 -18.34
CA ALA A 17 47.18 -50.61 -18.76
C ALA A 17 48.04 -51.10 -17.58
N VAL A 18 48.02 -52.41 -17.33
CA VAL A 18 48.93 -53.07 -16.40
C VAL A 18 50.09 -53.65 -17.22
N LEU A 19 51.31 -53.19 -16.94
CA LEU A 19 52.52 -53.65 -17.61
C LEU A 19 53.23 -54.74 -16.78
N ASP A 20 53.92 -55.66 -17.43
CA ASP A 20 54.86 -56.57 -16.78
C ASP A 20 56.23 -55.91 -16.55
N LYS A 21 57.20 -56.69 -16.06
CA LYS A 21 58.56 -56.23 -15.74
C LYS A 21 59.37 -55.82 -16.97
N ASP A 22 58.95 -56.25 -18.16
CA ASP A 22 59.59 -55.96 -19.44
C ASP A 22 58.86 -54.82 -20.18
N GLY A 23 57.86 -54.21 -19.55
CA GLY A 23 57.09 -53.09 -20.11
C GLY A 23 55.98 -53.52 -21.07
N ILE A 24 55.64 -54.81 -21.11
CA ILE A 24 54.60 -55.36 -22.00
C ILE A 24 53.25 -55.30 -21.30
N VAL A 25 52.22 -54.81 -22.00
CA VAL A 25 50.85 -54.73 -21.48
C VAL A 25 50.28 -56.14 -21.28
N VAL A 26 49.95 -56.47 -20.04
CA VAL A 26 49.39 -57.78 -19.64
C VAL A 26 47.88 -57.72 -19.48
N ARG A 27 47.32 -56.58 -19.08
CA ARG A 27 45.88 -56.35 -18.96
C ARG A 27 45.53 -54.90 -19.25
N GLU A 28 44.39 -54.69 -19.91
CA GLU A 28 43.81 -53.37 -20.13
C GLU A 28 42.43 -53.29 -19.46
N PHE A 29 42.17 -52.16 -18.82
CA PHE A 29 40.89 -51.83 -18.22
C PHE A 29 40.39 -50.52 -18.82
N ILE A 30 39.11 -50.49 -19.19
CA ILE A 30 38.42 -49.27 -19.61
C ILE A 30 37.29 -48.95 -18.65
N GLN A 31 37.19 -47.67 -18.29
CA GLN A 31 36.06 -47.14 -17.55
C GLN A 31 35.21 -46.30 -18.49
N GLN A 32 34.00 -46.78 -18.80
CA GLN A 32 33.04 -46.08 -19.65
C GLN A 32 32.06 -45.29 -18.78
N LYS A 33 31.67 -44.10 -19.24
CA LYS A 33 30.60 -43.30 -18.66
C LYS A 33 29.55 -42.99 -19.73
N PRO A 34 28.26 -42.83 -19.37
CA PRO A 34 27.25 -42.40 -20.31
C PRO A 34 27.69 -41.09 -20.97
N GLU A 35 27.38 -40.93 -22.26
CA GLU A 35 27.51 -39.64 -22.94
C GLU A 35 26.72 -38.57 -22.19
N HIS A 36 27.24 -37.34 -22.20
CA HIS A 36 26.53 -36.23 -21.58
C HIS A 36 25.19 -36.02 -22.29
N GLY A 37 24.11 -35.95 -21.51
CA GLY A 37 22.81 -35.55 -22.02
C GLY A 37 22.82 -34.08 -22.48
N GLU A 38 21.73 -33.66 -23.11
CA GLU A 38 21.55 -32.26 -23.53
C GLU A 38 21.62 -31.31 -22.32
N GLU A 39 22.14 -30.10 -22.55
CA GLU A 39 22.15 -29.07 -21.53
C GLU A 39 20.71 -28.71 -21.12
N PHE A 40 20.52 -28.45 -19.82
CA PHE A 40 19.22 -28.03 -19.32
C PHE A 40 18.82 -26.68 -19.94
N VAL A 41 17.70 -26.67 -20.66
CA VAL A 41 17.07 -25.45 -21.17
C VAL A 41 15.97 -25.01 -20.22
N VAL A 42 15.96 -23.71 -19.87
CA VAL A 42 14.90 -23.13 -19.05
C VAL A 42 13.56 -23.25 -19.79
N PRO A 43 12.50 -23.83 -19.18
CA PRO A 43 11.19 -23.92 -19.82
C PRO A 43 10.67 -22.54 -20.23
N ALA A 44 9.94 -22.47 -21.36
CA ALA A 44 9.32 -21.22 -21.80
C ALA A 44 8.40 -20.64 -20.70
N GLY A 45 8.49 -19.34 -20.46
CA GLY A 45 7.73 -18.65 -19.40
C GLY A 45 8.32 -18.79 -17.99
N HIS A 46 9.49 -19.42 -17.83
CA HIS A 46 10.19 -19.48 -16.56
C HIS A 46 11.45 -18.59 -16.56
N ALA A 47 11.75 -18.00 -15.40
CA ALA A 47 13.03 -17.36 -15.12
C ALA A 47 13.82 -18.15 -14.08
N ILE A 48 15.16 -18.06 -14.13
CA ILE A 48 16.04 -18.67 -13.13
C ILE A 48 15.94 -17.88 -11.83
N LYS A 49 15.43 -18.52 -10.78
CA LYS A 49 15.33 -17.98 -9.42
C LYS A 49 16.64 -18.13 -8.65
N GLY A 50 17.42 -19.16 -8.96
CA GLY A 50 18.70 -19.38 -8.32
C GLY A 50 19.42 -20.62 -8.83
N VAL A 51 20.74 -20.61 -8.70
CA VAL A 51 21.62 -21.72 -9.05
C VAL A 51 22.38 -22.13 -7.78
N SER A 52 22.40 -23.42 -7.49
CA SER A 52 23.22 -23.98 -6.41
C SER A 52 24.09 -25.07 -7.02
N ALA A 53 25.34 -25.18 -6.60
CA ALA A 53 26.26 -26.21 -7.08
C ALA A 53 26.97 -26.89 -5.91
N LEU A 54 27.15 -28.21 -6.02
CA LEU A 54 28.05 -29.00 -5.17
C LEU A 54 29.40 -29.04 -5.88
N VAL A 55 30.46 -28.56 -5.22
CA VAL A 55 31.82 -28.54 -5.78
C VAL A 55 32.74 -29.53 -5.06
N ASP A 56 33.72 -30.07 -5.77
CA ASP A 56 34.78 -30.89 -5.16
C ASP A 56 35.86 -30.04 -4.47
N ALA A 57 36.82 -30.70 -3.81
CA ALA A 57 37.92 -30.03 -3.11
C ALA A 57 38.86 -29.20 -4.01
N THR A 58 38.78 -29.40 -5.34
CA THR A 58 39.55 -28.66 -6.34
C THR A 58 38.72 -27.55 -7.02
N GLY A 59 37.45 -27.41 -6.65
CA GLY A 59 36.54 -26.39 -7.18
C GLY A 59 35.74 -26.80 -8.40
N ASN A 60 35.78 -28.07 -8.84
CA ASN A 60 34.98 -28.52 -9.97
C ASN A 60 33.53 -28.77 -9.55
N GLU A 61 32.57 -28.34 -10.37
CA GLU A 61 31.15 -28.61 -10.15
C GLU A 61 30.84 -30.11 -10.36
N ILE A 62 30.33 -30.76 -9.31
CA ILE A 62 29.88 -32.16 -9.31
C ILE A 62 28.40 -32.22 -9.71
N ILE A 63 27.57 -31.35 -9.11
CA ILE A 63 26.12 -31.29 -9.35
C ILE A 63 25.69 -29.83 -9.37
N LYS A 64 24.83 -29.47 -10.32
CA LYS A 64 24.21 -28.14 -10.45
C LYS A 64 22.69 -28.26 -10.36
N TRP A 65 22.08 -27.51 -9.46
CA TRP A 65 20.63 -27.35 -9.34
C TRP A 65 20.24 -25.98 -9.87
N VAL A 66 19.47 -25.96 -10.98
CA VAL A 66 18.87 -24.74 -11.53
C VAL A 66 17.42 -24.68 -11.06
N LYS A 67 17.11 -23.72 -10.18
CA LYS A 67 15.76 -23.48 -9.68
C LYS A 67 15.10 -22.42 -10.56
N THR A 68 14.00 -22.77 -11.21
CA THR A 68 13.24 -21.83 -12.03
C THR A 68 11.90 -21.48 -11.38
N ARG A 69 11.28 -20.39 -11.80
CA ARG A 69 9.93 -19.97 -11.39
C ARG A 69 9.20 -19.45 -12.62
N GLU A 70 7.91 -19.76 -12.73
CA GLU A 70 7.04 -19.09 -13.70
C GLU A 70 7.10 -17.57 -13.50
N GLU A 71 7.43 -16.87 -14.58
CA GLU A 71 7.41 -15.42 -14.64
C GLU A 71 6.20 -15.02 -15.49
N ARG A 72 5.20 -14.41 -14.84
CA ARG A 72 4.08 -13.83 -15.57
C ARG A 72 4.57 -12.54 -16.21
N ASP A 73 4.42 -12.42 -17.53
CA ASP A 73 4.70 -11.18 -18.24
C ASP A 73 3.79 -10.06 -17.68
N PRO A 74 4.38 -8.98 -17.13
CA PRO A 74 3.62 -7.84 -16.64
C PRO A 74 2.72 -7.23 -17.74
N LEU A 75 3.15 -7.26 -19.01
CA LEU A 75 2.37 -6.73 -20.13
C LEU A 75 1.13 -7.59 -20.40
N GLN A 76 1.26 -8.92 -20.36
CA GLN A 76 0.10 -9.80 -20.47
C GLN A 76 -0.89 -9.62 -19.31
N THR A 77 -0.39 -9.34 -18.11
CA THR A 77 -1.24 -9.04 -16.96
C THR A 77 -1.99 -7.72 -17.16
N VAL A 78 -1.32 -6.69 -17.67
CA VAL A 78 -1.95 -5.39 -17.97
C VAL A 78 -2.98 -5.52 -19.09
N GLU A 79 -2.67 -6.24 -20.17
CA GLU A 79 -3.63 -6.45 -21.26
C GLU A 79 -4.83 -7.29 -20.81
N ALA A 80 -4.62 -8.32 -20.00
CA ALA A 80 -5.71 -9.09 -19.41
C ALA A 80 -6.60 -8.23 -18.49
N ILE A 81 -6.01 -7.29 -17.74
CA ILE A 81 -6.77 -6.31 -16.95
C ILE A 81 -7.57 -5.39 -17.86
N LYS A 82 -6.95 -4.80 -18.89
CA LYS A 82 -7.65 -3.91 -19.85
C LYS A 82 -8.82 -4.62 -20.51
N GLU A 83 -8.61 -5.84 -20.99
CA GLU A 83 -9.65 -6.66 -21.62
C GLU A 83 -10.78 -6.99 -20.63
N ALA A 84 -10.45 -7.34 -19.39
CA ALA A 84 -11.44 -7.58 -18.34
C ALA A 84 -12.29 -6.35 -17.99
N PHE A 85 -11.78 -5.13 -18.23
CA PHE A 85 -12.49 -3.88 -17.98
C PHE A 85 -13.08 -3.22 -19.24
N ALA A 86 -12.86 -3.78 -20.43
CA ALA A 86 -13.27 -3.17 -21.70
C ALA A 86 -14.79 -2.97 -21.81
N ASP A 87 -15.55 -3.99 -21.39
CA ASP A 87 -17.02 -3.99 -21.42
C ASP A 87 -17.64 -3.78 -20.04
N PHE A 88 -16.82 -3.44 -19.02
CA PHE A 88 -17.36 -3.14 -17.71
C PHE A 88 -18.13 -1.82 -17.79
N GLU A 89 -19.39 -1.81 -17.38
CA GLU A 89 -20.16 -0.58 -17.12
C GLU A 89 -20.04 -0.22 -15.65
N SER A 90 -19.95 1.08 -15.34
CA SER A 90 -19.78 1.49 -13.95
C SER A 90 -21.08 1.20 -13.19
N PRO A 91 -21.05 0.45 -12.08
CA PRO A 91 -22.23 0.22 -11.27
C PRO A 91 -22.62 1.47 -10.46
N VAL A 92 -21.84 2.55 -10.53
CA VAL A 92 -22.11 3.81 -9.83
C VAL A 92 -23.40 4.40 -10.38
N ARG A 93 -24.45 4.34 -9.56
CA ARG A 93 -25.67 5.09 -9.83
C ARG A 93 -25.36 6.57 -9.62
N PRO A 94 -25.88 7.47 -10.47
CA PRO A 94 -25.74 8.91 -10.26
C PRO A 94 -26.16 9.26 -8.84
N VAL A 95 -25.23 9.84 -8.07
CA VAL A 95 -25.52 10.31 -6.73
C VAL A 95 -26.28 11.63 -6.85
N ILE A 96 -27.37 11.79 -6.11
CA ILE A 96 -28.18 13.02 -6.15
C ILE A 96 -27.29 14.22 -5.82
N GLU A 97 -27.33 15.23 -6.69
CA GLU A 97 -26.58 16.46 -6.51
C GLU A 97 -27.12 17.29 -5.34
N PRO A 98 -26.25 17.88 -4.50
CA PRO A 98 -26.69 18.78 -3.45
C PRO A 98 -27.40 20.00 -4.05
N SER A 99 -28.46 20.48 -3.39
CA SER A 99 -29.28 21.59 -3.88
C SER A 99 -28.52 22.92 -3.98
N SER A 100 -27.47 23.10 -3.17
CA SER A 100 -26.63 24.30 -3.16
C SER A 100 -25.31 24.00 -2.45
N CYS A 101 -24.21 24.48 -3.01
CA CYS A 101 -22.88 24.45 -2.40
C CYS A 101 -22.25 25.84 -2.41
N ALA A 102 -21.36 26.11 -1.45
CA ALA A 102 -20.63 27.37 -1.36
C ALA A 102 -19.27 27.23 -2.05
N ASP A 103 -19.10 27.91 -3.19
CA ASP A 103 -17.89 27.84 -4.03
C ASP A 103 -16.62 28.37 -3.35
N ASP A 104 -16.78 29.21 -2.34
CA ASP A 104 -15.69 29.75 -1.52
C ASP A 104 -15.28 28.82 -0.36
N LEU A 105 -15.92 27.66 -0.21
CA LEU A 105 -15.58 26.65 0.78
C LEU A 105 -14.98 25.39 0.14
N MET A 106 -13.95 24.86 0.82
CA MET A 106 -13.37 23.55 0.56
C MET A 106 -13.34 22.73 1.85
N THR A 107 -13.89 21.52 1.84
CA THR A 107 -13.82 20.59 2.98
C THR A 107 -12.77 19.51 2.75
N LEU A 108 -11.81 19.38 3.65
CA LEU A 108 -10.88 18.26 3.72
C LEU A 108 -11.42 17.18 4.66
N VAL A 109 -11.46 15.94 4.18
CA VAL A 109 -11.77 14.73 4.94
C VAL A 109 -10.53 13.84 4.96
N PRO A 110 -9.64 14.00 5.95
CA PRO A 110 -8.47 13.13 6.12
C PRO A 110 -8.88 11.75 6.65
N LEU A 111 -8.54 10.70 5.92
CA LEU A 111 -8.69 9.31 6.34
C LEU A 111 -7.36 8.86 6.94
N ALA A 112 -7.20 9.10 8.24
CA ALA A 112 -5.94 8.93 8.96
C ALA A 112 -5.79 7.49 9.46
N ASP A 113 -4.87 6.72 8.86
CA ASP A 113 -4.39 5.44 9.40
C ASP A 113 -5.53 4.50 9.81
N TRP A 114 -6.41 4.17 8.84
CA TRP A 114 -7.60 3.37 9.12
C TRP A 114 -7.29 1.92 9.45
N HIS A 115 -6.11 1.42 9.08
CA HIS A 115 -5.62 0.08 9.40
C HIS A 115 -6.70 -0.99 9.25
N VAL A 116 -7.42 -0.96 8.13
CA VAL A 116 -8.48 -1.94 7.84
C VAL A 116 -7.85 -3.33 7.85
N GLY A 117 -8.44 -4.24 8.63
CA GLY A 117 -7.91 -5.58 8.86
C GLY A 117 -7.05 -5.73 10.11
N MET A 118 -6.79 -4.68 10.90
CA MET A 118 -6.16 -4.83 12.21
C MET A 118 -7.02 -5.67 13.15
N PHE A 119 -6.39 -6.52 13.95
CA PHE A 119 -7.02 -7.29 15.02
C PHE A 119 -6.62 -6.76 16.40
N SER A 120 -7.59 -6.70 17.31
CA SER A 120 -7.34 -6.39 18.72
C SER A 120 -8.25 -7.26 19.60
N TRP A 121 -7.68 -7.80 20.69
CA TRP A 121 -8.38 -8.67 21.61
C TRP A 121 -8.58 -8.02 22.97
N HIS A 122 -9.84 -7.90 23.40
CA HIS A 122 -10.22 -7.21 24.63
C HIS A 122 -9.45 -7.65 25.88
N ARG A 123 -9.14 -8.94 26.04
CA ARG A 123 -8.44 -9.42 27.23
C ARG A 123 -7.01 -8.86 27.34
N GLU A 124 -6.41 -8.51 26.21
CA GLU A 124 -5.06 -8.00 26.11
C GLU A 124 -5.04 -6.47 26.09
N THR A 125 -5.88 -5.84 25.27
CA THR A 125 -5.83 -4.40 24.95
C THR A 125 -6.99 -3.60 25.55
N GLY A 126 -7.96 -4.26 26.17
CA GLY A 126 -9.19 -3.64 26.67
C GLY A 126 -10.27 -3.40 25.62
N THR A 127 -10.00 -3.60 24.32
CA THR A 127 -11.00 -3.41 23.25
C THR A 127 -10.96 -4.53 22.22
N ASN A 128 -12.12 -5.05 21.81
CA ASN A 128 -12.19 -5.94 20.65
C ASN A 128 -12.22 -5.11 19.36
N TRP A 129 -11.42 -5.51 18.39
CA TRP A 129 -11.43 -4.94 17.05
C TRP A 129 -11.22 -6.04 16.02
N ASP A 130 -12.10 -6.08 15.04
CA ASP A 130 -12.05 -7.01 13.92
C ASP A 130 -12.55 -6.31 12.65
N LEU A 131 -12.47 -6.98 11.51
CA LEU A 131 -12.81 -6.38 10.21
C LEU A 131 -14.27 -5.93 10.12
N LYS A 132 -15.18 -6.60 10.84
CA LYS A 132 -16.61 -6.25 10.85
C LYS A 132 -16.84 -5.00 11.71
N ILE A 133 -16.27 -4.97 12.92
CA ILE A 133 -16.34 -3.82 13.81
C ILE A 133 -15.75 -2.59 13.12
N ALA A 134 -14.62 -2.74 12.44
CA ALA A 134 -14.00 -1.67 11.66
C ALA A 134 -14.93 -1.15 10.55
N GLU A 135 -15.52 -2.04 9.74
CA GLU A 135 -16.43 -1.62 8.65
C GLU A 135 -17.66 -0.86 9.18
N ASP A 136 -18.25 -1.34 10.27
CA ASP A 136 -19.44 -0.73 10.87
C ASP A 136 -19.12 0.64 11.49
N ILE A 137 -18.09 0.71 12.34
CA ILE A 137 -17.73 1.93 13.09
C ILE A 137 -17.17 2.99 12.14
N LEU A 138 -16.22 2.63 11.28
CA LEU A 138 -15.59 3.61 10.37
C LEU A 138 -16.61 4.15 9.36
N GLY A 139 -17.44 3.26 8.80
CA GLY A 139 -18.45 3.63 7.83
C GLY A 139 -19.58 4.50 8.41
N ALA A 140 -20.05 4.21 9.63
CA ALA A 140 -21.03 5.06 10.30
C ALA A 140 -20.43 6.41 10.72
N GLY A 141 -19.21 6.40 11.26
CA GLY A 141 -18.49 7.60 11.68
C GLY A 141 -18.27 8.56 10.51
N ILE A 142 -17.80 8.08 9.36
CA ILE A 142 -17.51 8.94 8.22
C ILE A 142 -18.76 9.55 7.58
N GLU A 143 -19.87 8.80 7.52
CA GLU A 143 -21.15 9.33 7.03
C GLU A 143 -21.72 10.39 7.97
N GLY A 144 -21.72 10.11 9.28
CA GLY A 144 -22.17 11.06 10.29
C GLY A 144 -21.29 12.31 10.30
N LEU A 145 -19.98 12.16 10.13
CA LEU A 145 -19.03 13.27 10.04
C LEU A 145 -19.32 14.16 8.83
N ILE A 146 -19.43 13.59 7.63
CA ILE A 146 -19.70 14.32 6.39
C ILE A 146 -21.07 15.01 6.44
N SER A 147 -22.09 14.37 7.02
CA SER A 147 -23.42 15.01 7.13
C SER A 147 -23.42 16.31 7.94
N ARG A 148 -22.43 16.50 8.82
CA ARG A 148 -22.27 17.68 9.70
C ARG A 148 -21.36 18.75 9.10
N THR A 149 -20.69 18.49 7.97
CA THR A 149 -19.88 19.51 7.27
C THR A 149 -20.81 20.51 6.57
N PRO A 150 -20.39 21.75 6.32
CA PRO A 150 -21.10 22.63 5.39
C PRO A 150 -21.10 22.03 3.98
N SER A 151 -22.07 22.39 3.15
CA SER A 151 -22.08 22.02 1.72
C SER A 151 -21.06 22.86 0.95
N SER A 152 -19.82 22.38 0.90
CA SER A 152 -18.70 23.04 0.18
C SER A 152 -18.73 22.80 -1.33
N GLY A 153 -18.27 23.78 -2.10
CA GLY A 153 -18.06 23.66 -3.55
C GLY A 153 -16.99 22.62 -3.88
N GLU A 154 -15.92 22.58 -3.10
CA GLU A 154 -14.90 21.52 -3.19
C GLU A 154 -14.85 20.64 -1.94
N CYS A 155 -14.60 19.35 -2.14
CA CYS A 155 -14.26 18.41 -1.09
C CYS A 155 -13.01 17.62 -1.48
N VAL A 156 -12.08 17.46 -0.55
CA VAL A 156 -10.90 16.60 -0.72
C VAL A 156 -11.03 15.44 0.25
N ILE A 157 -11.15 14.23 -0.27
CA ILE A 157 -10.99 13.00 0.51
C ILE A 157 -9.53 12.58 0.38
N LEU A 158 -8.81 12.63 1.50
CA LEU A 158 -7.38 12.35 1.54
C LEU A 158 -7.11 11.09 2.36
N GLY A 159 -6.88 9.96 1.68
CA GLY A 159 -6.28 8.77 2.28
C GLY A 159 -4.85 9.10 2.72
N GLY A 160 -4.62 9.14 4.03
CA GLY A 160 -3.35 9.58 4.61
C GLY A 160 -2.21 8.56 4.56
N GLY A 161 -2.44 7.38 3.98
CA GLY A 161 -1.61 6.19 4.12
C GLY A 161 -2.08 5.28 5.25
N ASP A 162 -1.58 4.05 5.25
CA ASP A 162 -1.98 2.99 6.19
C ASP A 162 -3.50 2.77 6.20
N LEU A 163 -4.12 2.77 5.00
CA LEU A 163 -5.52 2.40 4.83
C LEU A 163 -5.72 0.93 5.17
N LEU A 164 -4.82 0.06 4.72
CA LEU A 164 -4.79 -1.35 5.10
C LEU A 164 -3.78 -1.55 6.23
N HIS A 165 -4.08 -2.49 7.14
CA HIS A 165 -3.14 -2.87 8.18
C HIS A 165 -1.96 -3.70 7.65
N SER A 166 -2.15 -4.48 6.57
CA SER A 166 -1.09 -5.28 5.95
C SER A 166 -1.20 -5.30 4.42
N ASP A 167 -0.05 -5.27 3.76
CA ASP A 167 0.07 -5.26 2.30
C ASP A 167 0.29 -6.65 1.67
N ASN A 168 0.24 -7.73 2.47
CA ASN A 168 0.51 -9.07 1.96
C ASN A 168 -0.19 -10.17 2.77
N ASN A 169 -0.16 -11.40 2.24
CA ASN A 169 -0.74 -12.58 2.89
C ASN A 169 0.13 -13.19 4.01
N ARG A 170 1.30 -12.61 4.29
CA ARG A 170 2.17 -13.03 5.40
C ARG A 170 1.88 -12.26 6.69
N ASN A 171 0.98 -11.28 6.63
CA ASN A 171 0.64 -10.41 7.76
C ASN A 171 1.90 -9.75 8.32
N GLU A 172 2.74 -9.21 7.45
CA GLU A 172 3.95 -8.48 7.83
C GLU A 172 4.05 -7.17 7.04
N THR A 173 4.70 -6.15 7.59
CA THR A 173 5.04 -4.95 6.81
C THR A 173 6.01 -5.32 5.68
N ALA A 174 5.78 -4.86 4.46
CA ALA A 174 6.56 -5.27 3.30
C ALA A 174 8.05 -4.93 3.42
N ARG A 175 8.36 -3.78 4.04
CA ARG A 175 9.73 -3.27 4.15
C ARG A 175 10.49 -3.78 5.36
N SER A 176 9.88 -3.77 6.56
CA SER A 176 10.58 -4.13 7.81
C SER A 176 10.32 -5.57 8.26
N GLY A 177 9.33 -6.27 7.69
CA GLY A 177 8.97 -7.62 8.13
C GLY A 177 8.42 -7.67 9.55
N ASN A 178 7.86 -6.55 10.04
CA ASN A 178 7.21 -6.54 11.35
C ASN A 178 5.94 -7.39 11.24
N ALA A 179 5.80 -8.39 12.11
CA ALA A 179 4.59 -9.18 12.20
C ALA A 179 3.41 -8.32 12.67
N LEU A 180 2.23 -8.59 12.11
CA LEU A 180 1.01 -7.81 12.31
C LEU A 180 -0.14 -8.73 12.72
N ASP A 181 -0.93 -8.28 13.69
CA ASP A 181 -2.16 -8.97 14.09
C ASP A 181 -3.29 -8.57 13.14
N VAL A 182 -3.68 -9.49 12.26
CA VAL A 182 -4.63 -9.24 11.18
C VAL A 182 -5.88 -10.11 11.35
N ASP A 183 -7.06 -9.50 11.21
CA ASP A 183 -8.33 -10.21 11.06
C ASP A 183 -8.70 -10.39 9.59
N GLY A 184 -8.66 -11.64 9.13
CA GLY A 184 -9.14 -12.06 7.82
C GLY A 184 -8.06 -12.42 6.81
N ARG A 185 -8.45 -12.48 5.53
CA ARG A 185 -7.57 -12.73 4.39
C ARG A 185 -7.35 -11.42 3.64
N TYR A 186 -6.16 -11.21 3.10
CA TYR A 186 -5.78 -9.98 2.41
C TYR A 186 -6.84 -9.52 1.40
N GLN A 187 -7.37 -10.42 0.56
CA GLN A 187 -8.39 -10.07 -0.43
C GLN A 187 -9.69 -9.57 0.21
N LYS A 188 -10.11 -10.15 1.34
CA LYS A 188 -11.30 -9.73 2.07
C LYS A 188 -11.08 -8.34 2.69
N VAL A 189 -9.90 -8.11 3.26
CA VAL A 189 -9.51 -6.82 3.86
C VAL A 189 -9.48 -5.73 2.81
N LEU A 190 -8.80 -5.96 1.68
CA LEU A 190 -8.75 -5.01 0.56
C LEU A 190 -10.16 -4.67 0.04
N MET A 191 -11.02 -5.67 -0.13
CA MET A 191 -12.40 -5.46 -0.56
C MET A 191 -13.19 -4.57 0.43
N VAL A 192 -13.03 -4.78 1.73
CA VAL A 192 -13.67 -3.94 2.77
C VAL A 192 -13.13 -2.51 2.72
N ALA A 193 -11.82 -2.33 2.58
CA ALA A 193 -11.20 -1.01 2.45
C ALA A 193 -11.76 -0.26 1.22
N CYS A 194 -11.83 -0.92 0.05
CA CYS A 194 -12.44 -0.34 -1.14
C CYS A 194 -13.90 0.08 -0.91
N ARG A 195 -14.72 -0.77 -0.26
CA ARG A 195 -16.11 -0.43 0.06
C ARG A 195 -16.22 0.78 0.98
N LEU A 196 -15.38 0.87 2.01
CA LEU A 196 -15.38 2.00 2.93
C LEU A 196 -15.01 3.32 2.24
N ILE A 197 -14.03 3.30 1.34
CA ILE A 197 -13.66 4.49 0.55
C ILE A 197 -14.79 4.86 -0.43
N VAL A 198 -15.39 3.90 -1.12
CA VAL A 198 -16.56 4.15 -1.99
C VAL A 198 -17.70 4.78 -1.19
N ARG A 199 -18.05 4.21 -0.04
CA ARG A 199 -19.07 4.75 0.87
C ARG A 199 -18.75 6.19 1.31
N THR A 200 -17.49 6.49 1.57
CA THR A 200 -17.02 7.83 1.94
C THR A 200 -17.19 8.83 0.81
N ILE A 201 -16.83 8.45 -0.42
CA ILE A 201 -16.96 9.27 -1.61
C ILE A 201 -18.43 9.51 -1.94
N ASP A 202 -19.27 8.48 -1.89
CA ASP A 202 -20.72 8.60 -2.09
C ASP A 202 -21.39 9.50 -1.04
N ALA A 203 -20.90 9.50 0.20
CA ALA A 203 -21.34 10.44 1.23
C ALA A 203 -20.92 11.87 0.89
N ALA A 204 -19.69 12.08 0.42
CA ALA A 204 -19.20 13.40 0.03
C ALA A 204 -19.95 13.96 -1.19
N LEU A 205 -20.25 13.15 -2.21
CA LEU A 205 -21.00 13.56 -3.40
C LEU A 205 -22.44 13.99 -3.11
N ARG A 206 -23.05 13.44 -2.05
CA ARG A 206 -24.37 13.90 -1.57
C ARG A 206 -24.31 15.27 -0.91
N ARG A 207 -23.13 15.72 -0.47
CA ARG A 207 -22.94 16.91 0.35
C ARG A 207 -22.21 18.06 -0.36
N HIS A 208 -21.33 17.74 -1.29
CA HIS A 208 -20.39 18.66 -1.91
C HIS A 208 -20.51 18.65 -3.43
N ALA A 209 -20.19 19.77 -4.08
CA ALA A 209 -20.37 19.89 -5.53
C ALA A 209 -19.32 19.11 -6.32
N HIS A 210 -18.04 19.19 -5.93
CA HIS A 210 -16.94 18.46 -6.53
C HIS A 210 -16.09 17.73 -5.49
N VAL A 211 -15.70 16.48 -5.77
CA VAL A 211 -14.90 15.64 -4.87
C VAL A 211 -13.58 15.27 -5.53
N THR A 212 -12.46 15.69 -4.93
CA THR A 212 -11.13 15.17 -5.27
C THR A 212 -10.75 14.08 -4.29
N VAL A 213 -10.29 12.93 -4.80
CA VAL A 213 -9.84 11.81 -3.98
C VAL A 213 -8.37 11.58 -4.21
N ARG A 214 -7.61 11.51 -3.13
CA ARG A 214 -6.18 11.21 -3.14
C ARG A 214 -5.87 10.13 -2.12
N ILE A 215 -5.21 9.05 -2.53
CA ILE A 215 -4.72 7.99 -1.63
C ILE A 215 -3.19 8.07 -1.59
N LEU A 216 -2.63 8.51 -0.47
CA LEU A 216 -1.19 8.45 -0.23
C LEU A 216 -0.82 7.05 0.28
N PRO A 217 0.36 6.51 -0.08
CA PRO A 217 0.87 5.28 0.52
C PRO A 217 1.39 5.53 1.93
N GLY A 218 1.11 4.61 2.85
CA GLY A 218 1.77 4.49 4.15
C GLY A 218 2.80 3.37 4.16
N ASN A 219 3.35 3.07 5.33
CA ASN A 219 4.33 1.98 5.48
C ASN A 219 3.70 0.59 5.65
N HIS A 220 2.36 0.52 5.80
CA HIS A 220 1.61 -0.73 5.85
C HIS A 220 0.94 -1.11 4.52
N ASP A 221 0.87 -0.20 3.54
CA ASP A 221 0.04 -0.37 2.33
C ASP A 221 0.67 0.24 1.04
N GLU A 222 1.99 0.16 0.89
CA GLU A 222 2.75 0.73 -0.24
C GLU A 222 2.23 0.28 -1.62
N HIS A 223 1.81 -0.97 -1.77
CA HIS A 223 1.26 -1.52 -3.01
C HIS A 223 -0.27 -1.42 -3.06
N ALA A 224 -0.97 -1.75 -1.97
CA ALA A 224 -2.42 -1.70 -1.93
C ALA A 224 -2.96 -0.29 -2.17
N SER A 225 -2.31 0.76 -1.68
CA SER A 225 -2.72 2.16 -1.89
C SER A 225 -2.79 2.53 -3.39
N VAL A 226 -1.82 2.07 -4.19
CA VAL A 226 -1.82 2.23 -5.65
C VAL A 226 -3.00 1.48 -6.27
N ALA A 227 -3.22 0.22 -5.87
CA ALA A 227 -4.32 -0.58 -6.37
C ALA A 227 -5.69 0.06 -6.06
N VAL A 228 -5.86 0.60 -4.85
CA VAL A 228 -7.07 1.32 -4.44
C VAL A 228 -7.26 2.59 -5.27
N ALA A 229 -6.22 3.40 -5.49
CA ALA A 229 -6.34 4.61 -6.31
C ALA A 229 -6.81 4.31 -7.75
N TYR A 230 -6.22 3.31 -8.41
CA TYR A 230 -6.63 2.92 -9.76
C TYR A 230 -8.00 2.23 -9.80
N PHE A 231 -8.35 1.47 -8.76
CA PHE A 231 -9.71 0.94 -8.59
C PHE A 231 -10.72 2.09 -8.55
N LEU A 232 -10.47 3.15 -7.78
CA LEU A 232 -11.37 4.29 -7.67
C LEU A 232 -11.46 5.07 -9.00
N LEU A 233 -10.33 5.26 -9.69
CA LEU A 233 -10.31 5.87 -11.02
C LEU A 233 -11.20 5.11 -11.99
N ALA A 234 -11.09 3.77 -12.01
CA ALA A 234 -11.94 2.92 -12.83
C ALA A 234 -13.41 3.00 -12.37
N TRP A 235 -13.67 2.89 -11.07
CA TRP A 235 -15.01 2.88 -10.48
C TRP A 235 -15.81 4.14 -10.83
N TYR A 236 -15.18 5.32 -10.70
CA TYR A 236 -15.81 6.62 -10.88
C TYR A 236 -15.61 7.26 -12.27
N ARG A 237 -15.12 6.51 -13.26
CA ARG A 237 -14.78 7.02 -14.62
C ARG A 237 -15.89 7.79 -15.35
N ASN A 238 -17.15 7.61 -14.96
CA ASN A 238 -18.33 8.25 -15.57
C ASN A 238 -19.02 9.28 -14.67
N GLU A 239 -18.47 9.60 -13.48
CA GLU A 239 -19.02 10.64 -12.59
C GLU A 239 -18.20 11.92 -12.73
N PRO A 240 -18.70 12.96 -13.42
CA PRO A 240 -17.93 14.16 -13.74
C PRO A 240 -17.58 15.02 -12.53
N ARG A 241 -18.28 14.85 -11.39
CA ARG A 241 -18.00 15.58 -10.15
C ARG A 241 -16.87 14.98 -9.32
N ILE A 242 -16.19 13.95 -9.83
CA ILE A 242 -15.08 13.31 -9.13
C ILE A 242 -13.79 13.49 -9.91
N THR A 243 -12.73 13.83 -9.18
CA THR A 243 -11.36 13.73 -9.65
C THR A 243 -10.61 12.72 -8.80
N VAL A 244 -10.16 11.63 -9.39
CA VAL A 244 -9.26 10.69 -8.72
C VAL A 244 -7.83 11.06 -9.08
N ASP A 245 -7.07 11.54 -8.10
CA ASP A 245 -5.68 11.93 -8.25
C ASP A 245 -4.77 10.71 -8.10
N THR A 246 -4.22 10.24 -9.23
CA THR A 246 -3.29 9.11 -9.32
C THR A 246 -1.82 9.50 -9.41
N ASP A 247 -1.44 10.73 -9.01
CA ASP A 247 -0.04 11.14 -8.92
C ASP A 247 0.79 10.09 -8.10
N PRO A 248 2.01 9.69 -8.48
CA PRO A 248 2.78 8.73 -7.69
C PRO A 248 3.50 9.34 -6.47
N SER A 249 3.44 10.66 -6.29
CA SER A 249 4.12 11.40 -5.23
C SER A 249 3.65 11.02 -3.83
N LEU A 250 4.60 10.90 -2.91
CA LEU A 250 4.36 10.77 -1.45
C LEU A 250 3.85 12.07 -0.81
N PHE A 251 3.67 13.11 -1.61
CA PHE A 251 3.17 14.41 -1.21
C PHE A 251 1.90 14.75 -1.96
N PHE A 252 0.92 15.26 -1.24
CA PHE A 252 -0.26 15.91 -1.78
C PHE A 252 -0.13 17.42 -1.67
N TRP A 253 -0.62 18.15 -2.66
CA TRP A 253 -0.64 19.61 -2.70
C TRP A 253 -1.96 20.11 -3.27
N LYS A 254 -2.57 21.10 -2.63
CA LYS A 254 -3.78 21.77 -3.15
C LYS A 254 -3.77 23.25 -2.78
N ARG A 255 -3.91 24.12 -3.77
CA ARG A 255 -4.21 25.54 -3.56
C ARG A 255 -5.71 25.77 -3.74
N PHE A 256 -6.28 26.60 -2.87
CA PHE A 256 -7.68 27.00 -2.89
C PHE A 256 -7.80 28.46 -2.42
N GLY A 257 -7.91 29.39 -3.37
CA GLY A 257 -7.78 30.83 -3.08
C GLY A 257 -6.43 31.14 -2.41
N LEU A 258 -6.50 31.72 -1.20
CA LEU A 258 -5.37 32.04 -0.33
C LEU A 258 -4.97 30.89 0.61
N VAL A 259 -5.57 29.71 0.46
CA VAL A 259 -5.25 28.50 1.25
C VAL A 259 -4.33 27.58 0.45
N MET A 260 -3.29 27.06 1.10
CA MET A 260 -2.45 25.97 0.59
C MET A 260 -2.48 24.79 1.55
N LEU A 261 -2.87 23.63 1.06
CA LEU A 261 -2.75 22.36 1.76
C LEU A 261 -1.54 21.59 1.24
N GLY A 262 -0.80 21.01 2.17
CA GLY A 262 0.19 19.98 1.92
C GLY A 262 -0.14 18.73 2.73
N ALA A 263 0.24 17.56 2.26
CA ALA A 263 0.19 16.36 3.09
C ALA A 263 1.26 15.33 2.75
N THR A 264 1.61 14.51 3.73
CA THR A 264 2.43 13.31 3.57
C THR A 264 2.12 12.33 4.70
N HIS A 265 2.24 11.03 4.47
CA HIS A 265 2.00 10.04 5.53
C HIS A 265 2.88 10.27 6.76
N GLY A 266 4.18 10.54 6.54
CA GLY A 266 5.13 10.87 7.60
C GLY A 266 6.19 9.81 7.91
N HIS A 267 6.08 8.61 7.34
CA HIS A 267 7.05 7.52 7.53
C HIS A 267 8.41 7.79 6.84
N THR A 268 8.41 8.54 5.72
CA THR A 268 9.63 8.88 4.97
C THR A 268 10.12 10.29 5.31
N VAL A 269 9.23 11.29 5.25
CA VAL A 269 9.55 12.68 5.57
C VAL A 269 8.78 13.13 6.80
N LYS A 270 9.53 13.61 7.80
CA LYS A 270 8.97 14.17 9.02
C LYS A 270 8.18 15.45 8.71
N ILE A 271 7.00 15.57 9.30
CA ILE A 271 6.03 16.64 9.03
C ILE A 271 6.60 18.02 9.36
N GLU A 272 7.49 18.14 10.35
CA GLU A 272 8.15 19.38 10.73
C GLU A 272 9.05 19.95 9.62
N LYS A 273 9.46 19.12 8.66
CA LYS A 273 10.23 19.55 7.48
C LYS A 273 9.35 20.06 6.34
N MET A 274 8.03 19.91 6.43
CA MET A 274 7.13 20.22 5.33
C MET A 274 7.05 21.72 5.02
N ALA A 275 7.28 22.60 5.99
CA ALA A 275 7.31 24.05 5.76
C ALA A 275 8.33 24.44 4.69
N SER A 276 9.58 24.00 4.84
CA SER A 276 10.65 24.30 3.88
C SER A 276 10.45 23.57 2.56
N ILE A 277 9.92 22.34 2.59
CA ILE A 277 9.62 21.58 1.37
C ILE A 277 8.50 22.26 0.56
N MET A 278 7.45 22.74 1.21
CA MET A 278 6.37 23.51 0.58
C MET A 278 6.91 24.77 -0.07
N ALA A 279 7.64 25.60 0.70
CA ALA A 279 8.20 26.84 0.19
C ALA A 279 9.13 26.62 -1.02
N HIS A 280 9.91 25.54 -1.01
CA HIS A 280 10.84 25.24 -2.10
C HIS A 280 10.16 24.61 -3.32
N ARG A 281 9.36 23.57 -3.14
CA ARG A 281 8.77 22.80 -4.24
C ARG A 281 7.53 23.44 -4.85
N ARG A 282 6.86 24.31 -4.10
CA ARG A 282 5.62 24.99 -4.49
C ARG A 282 5.74 26.49 -4.24
N ALA A 283 6.88 27.08 -4.62
CA ALA A 283 7.19 28.49 -4.36
C ALA A 283 6.12 29.47 -4.90
N GLU A 284 5.52 29.16 -6.06
CA GLU A 284 4.43 29.95 -6.63
C GLU A 284 3.17 29.90 -5.77
N ASP A 285 2.69 28.70 -5.43
CA ASP A 285 1.53 28.55 -4.53
C ASP A 285 1.82 29.15 -3.15
N TRP A 286 3.05 29.00 -2.66
CA TRP A 286 3.50 29.59 -1.41
C TRP A 286 3.37 31.11 -1.47
N GLY A 287 3.91 31.77 -2.50
CA GLY A 287 3.81 33.22 -2.67
C GLY A 287 2.37 33.73 -2.88
N ALA A 288 1.52 32.91 -3.49
CA ALA A 288 0.13 33.25 -3.78
C ALA A 288 -0.83 33.04 -2.60
N THR A 289 -0.41 32.35 -1.54
CA THR A 289 -1.27 31.97 -0.41
C THR A 289 -0.87 32.66 0.89
N LYS A 290 -1.80 32.69 1.85
CA LYS A 290 -1.60 33.28 3.18
C LYS A 290 -1.77 32.24 4.28
N TYR A 291 -2.76 31.36 4.14
CA TYR A 291 -3.09 30.32 5.09
C TYR A 291 -2.53 29.00 4.59
N ARG A 292 -1.63 28.38 5.34
CA ARG A 292 -0.97 27.15 4.89
C ARG A 292 -1.10 26.08 5.96
N PHE A 293 -1.47 24.89 5.54
CA PHE A 293 -1.69 23.75 6.43
C PHE A 293 -0.96 22.52 5.89
N VAL A 294 -0.34 21.77 6.78
CA VAL A 294 0.24 20.46 6.50
C VAL A 294 -0.49 19.42 7.32
N HIS A 295 -0.95 18.39 6.64
CA HIS A 295 -1.61 17.24 7.22
C HIS A 295 -0.69 16.04 7.18
N GLY A 296 -0.48 15.40 8.32
CA GLY A 296 0.22 14.12 8.33
C GLY A 296 -0.37 13.12 9.30
N PHE A 297 0.20 11.92 9.27
CA PHE A 297 -0.42 10.68 9.69
C PHE A 297 0.60 9.86 10.49
N HIS A 298 0.57 8.52 10.41
CA HIS A 298 1.58 7.58 10.93
C HIS A 298 1.67 7.45 12.45
N TRP A 299 1.61 8.56 13.20
CA TRP A 299 1.84 8.57 14.65
C TRP A 299 0.57 8.32 15.48
N HIS A 300 -0.59 8.21 14.83
CA HIS A 300 -1.90 7.87 15.41
C HIS A 300 -2.44 8.81 16.50
N HIS A 301 -1.72 9.87 16.90
CA HIS A 301 -2.14 10.83 17.92
C HIS A 301 -2.25 12.25 17.37
N SER A 302 -3.25 12.98 17.86
CA SER A 302 -3.44 14.38 17.49
C SER A 302 -2.30 15.24 18.01
N ARG A 303 -1.56 15.90 17.13
CA ARG A 303 -0.48 16.82 17.53
C ARG A 303 -0.34 17.96 16.53
N LYS A 304 -0.33 19.20 17.02
CA LYS A 304 0.10 20.38 16.23
C LYS A 304 1.59 20.61 16.50
N MET A 305 2.39 20.58 15.44
CA MET A 305 3.85 20.58 15.50
C MET A 305 4.46 21.94 15.16
N VAL A 306 3.86 22.62 14.18
CA VAL A 306 4.32 23.90 13.64
C VAL A 306 3.16 24.88 13.72
N SER A 307 3.44 26.11 14.14
CA SER A 307 2.45 27.17 14.28
C SER A 307 2.52 28.17 13.14
N GLU A 308 1.48 29.00 13.02
CA GLU A 308 1.39 30.08 12.03
C GLU A 308 2.59 31.04 12.01
N GLY A 309 3.34 31.16 13.12
CA GLY A 309 4.58 31.95 13.19
C GLY A 309 5.69 31.46 12.26
N GLU A 310 5.68 30.18 11.90
CA GLU A 310 6.61 29.56 10.94
C GLU A 310 6.03 29.55 9.51
N GLY A 311 4.92 30.26 9.28
CA GLY A 311 4.28 30.42 7.97
C GLY A 311 3.39 29.25 7.53
N VAL A 312 3.29 28.18 8.33
CA VAL A 312 2.45 27.00 8.10
C VAL A 312 2.01 26.36 9.40
N ILE A 313 0.78 25.88 9.49
CA ILE A 313 0.32 25.05 10.60
C ILE A 313 0.50 23.58 10.19
N ALA A 314 1.27 22.80 10.95
CA ALA A 314 1.43 21.37 10.68
C ALA A 314 0.75 20.55 11.77
N GLU A 315 -0.14 19.65 11.36
CA GLU A 315 -0.90 18.79 12.28
C GLU A 315 -0.83 17.31 11.89
N ILE A 316 -0.75 16.46 12.91
CA ILE A 316 -0.90 15.01 12.81
C ILE A 316 -2.33 14.67 13.18
N HIS A 317 -2.97 13.86 12.34
CA HIS A 317 -4.31 13.36 12.58
C HIS A 317 -4.29 12.10 13.45
N GLN A 318 -5.30 12.00 14.30
CA GLN A 318 -5.51 10.86 15.17
C GLN A 318 -6.13 9.69 14.38
N ALA A 319 -5.66 8.47 14.63
CA ALA A 319 -6.24 7.28 14.00
C ALA A 319 -7.60 6.94 14.63
N PRO A 320 -8.57 6.41 13.86
CA PRO A 320 -9.88 6.00 14.37
C PRO A 320 -9.91 4.57 14.94
N ILE A 321 -8.75 3.90 15.04
CA ILE A 321 -8.61 2.51 15.47
C ILE A 321 -8.12 2.38 16.93
N PRO A 322 -8.50 1.31 17.66
CA PRO A 322 -7.92 1.01 18.97
C PRO A 322 -6.45 0.58 18.86
N GLN A 323 -5.85 0.25 19.99
CA GLN A 323 -4.51 -0.33 20.01
C GLN A 323 -4.58 -1.82 19.66
N ASP A 324 -3.64 -2.30 18.84
CA ASP A 324 -3.31 -3.71 18.75
C ASP A 324 -2.41 -4.14 19.94
N ALA A 325 -2.04 -5.42 19.98
CA ALA A 325 -1.20 -6.00 21.02
C ALA A 325 0.15 -5.28 21.15
N TRP A 326 0.79 -4.96 20.03
CA TRP A 326 2.10 -4.32 20.00
C TRP A 326 2.03 -2.89 20.51
N HIS A 327 1.05 -2.11 20.05
CA HIS A 327 0.86 -0.72 20.46
C HIS A 327 0.55 -0.63 21.96
N PHE A 328 -0.33 -1.51 22.45
CA PHE A 328 -0.68 -1.59 23.87
C PHE A 328 0.53 -1.99 24.72
N GLY A 329 1.22 -3.07 24.35
CA GLY A 329 2.40 -3.56 25.07
C GLY A 329 3.58 -2.58 25.07
N SER A 330 3.69 -1.75 24.03
CA SER A 330 4.71 -0.70 23.93
C SER A 330 4.38 0.57 24.73
N GLY A 331 3.20 0.64 25.36
CA GLY A 331 2.80 1.78 26.19
C GLY A 331 2.46 3.04 25.39
N PHE A 332 2.14 2.91 24.10
CA PHE A 332 1.59 4.05 23.35
C PHE A 332 0.22 4.41 23.92
N ILE A 333 -0.18 5.68 23.83
CA ILE A 333 -1.50 6.14 24.29
C ILE A 333 -2.00 7.19 23.31
N SER A 334 -3.21 6.99 22.79
CA SER A 334 -3.93 7.96 21.96
C SER A 334 -5.43 7.77 22.15
N GLY A 335 -6.19 8.86 22.08
CA GLY A 335 -7.63 8.72 21.82
C GLY A 335 -7.90 8.30 20.37
N ARG A 336 -9.16 8.33 19.94
CA ARG A 336 -9.54 8.03 18.56
C ARG A 336 -10.55 9.02 18.05
N SER A 337 -10.36 9.53 16.84
CA SER A 337 -11.37 10.36 16.20
C SER A 337 -11.21 10.41 14.69
N MET A 338 -12.32 10.71 14.03
CA MET A 338 -12.34 11.24 12.67
C MET A 338 -12.59 12.73 12.70
N GLN A 339 -12.20 13.43 11.65
CA GLN A 339 -12.45 14.85 11.52
C GLN A 339 -12.61 15.28 10.08
N ALA A 340 -13.35 16.37 9.87
CA ALA A 340 -13.46 17.05 8.60
C ALA A 340 -13.22 18.54 8.85
N ILE A 341 -12.41 19.16 8.00
CA ILE A 341 -11.93 20.53 8.19
C ILE A 341 -12.39 21.35 7.01
N THR A 342 -13.05 22.46 7.24
CA THR A 342 -13.51 23.35 6.17
C THR A 342 -12.71 24.62 6.15
N TYR A 343 -12.22 24.94 4.96
CA TYR A 343 -11.44 26.12 4.64
C TYR A 343 -12.27 27.06 3.78
N HIS A 344 -12.25 28.34 4.12
CA HIS A 344 -12.73 29.40 3.25
C HIS A 344 -11.58 29.94 2.42
N SER A 345 -11.81 30.12 1.12
CA SER A 345 -10.81 30.52 0.12
C SER A 345 -10.03 31.79 0.50
N MET A 346 -10.65 32.72 1.26
CA MET A 346 -10.03 33.97 1.71
C MET A 346 -9.67 34.01 3.20
N PHE A 347 -10.18 33.11 4.03
CA PHE A 347 -10.08 33.22 5.51
C PHE A 347 -9.34 32.08 6.19
N GLY A 348 -8.95 31.03 5.45
CA GLY A 348 -8.29 29.86 6.04
C GLY A 348 -9.31 28.91 6.66
N GLU A 349 -8.93 28.21 7.73
CA GLU A 349 -9.82 27.27 8.43
C GLU A 349 -10.98 28.02 9.13
N VAL A 350 -12.21 27.65 8.81
CA VAL A 350 -13.43 28.30 9.36
C VAL A 350 -14.35 27.34 10.11
N SER A 351 -14.18 26.03 9.95
CA SER A 351 -14.97 25.03 10.65
C SER A 351 -14.21 23.71 10.76
N ARG A 352 -14.45 22.99 11.87
CA ARG A 352 -13.94 21.64 12.09
C ARG A 352 -15.02 20.79 12.73
N VAL A 353 -15.40 19.71 12.06
CA VAL A 353 -16.26 18.67 12.61
C VAL A 353 -15.34 17.57 13.13
N ARG A 354 -15.61 17.10 14.35
CA ARG A 354 -14.92 15.95 14.95
C ARG A 354 -15.94 14.89 15.34
N ASP A 355 -15.57 13.63 15.13
CA ASP A 355 -16.31 12.47 15.61
C ASP A 355 -15.39 11.65 16.50
N VAL A 356 -15.67 11.62 17.80
CA VAL A 356 -14.85 10.87 18.77
C VAL A 356 -15.32 9.42 18.76
N ILE A 357 -14.38 8.49 18.60
CA ILE A 357 -14.69 7.06 18.61
C ILE A 357 -14.32 6.51 19.97
N LEU A 358 -15.33 6.33 20.83
CA LEU A 358 -15.14 5.77 22.16
C LEU A 358 -14.85 4.28 22.06
N ASP A 359 -13.81 3.82 22.77
CA ASP A 359 -13.65 2.39 23.05
C ASP A 359 -14.90 1.93 23.76
N ALA A 360 -15.41 0.75 23.40
CA ALA A 360 -16.70 0.27 23.86
C ALA A 360 -16.65 -0.15 25.35
N GLU A 361 -16.43 0.80 26.26
CA GLU A 361 -17.16 0.80 27.51
C GLU A 361 -18.47 1.51 27.21
N ARG A 362 -19.50 0.73 26.84
CA ARG A 362 -20.86 1.18 27.16
C ARG A 362 -20.82 1.46 28.66
N VAL A 363 -20.84 2.74 29.01
CA VAL A 363 -21.14 3.22 30.35
C VAL A 363 -22.35 2.39 30.79
N ALA A 364 -22.11 1.44 31.69
CA ALA A 364 -23.19 0.74 32.37
C ALA A 364 -23.92 1.85 33.14
N ALA A 365 -24.99 2.35 32.52
CA ALA A 365 -25.92 3.28 33.14
C ALA A 365 -26.77 2.54 34.17
#